data_AF-D7G5D9-F1
#
_entry.id   AF-D7G5D9-F1
#
_cell.length_a   1.000
_cell.length_b   1.000
_cell.length_c   1.000
_cell.angle_alpha   90.00
_cell.angle_beta   90.00
_cell.angle_gamma   90.00
#
_symmetry.space_group_name_H-M   'P 1'
#
loop_
_entity.id
_entity.type
_entity.pdbx_description
1 polymer ?
#
loop_
_entity_poly.entity_id
_entity_poly.type
_entity_poly.pdbx_seq_one_letter_code
_entity_poly.pdbx_strand_id
1 'polypeptide(L)'
;MMKKRNLSFKKSGSKKGIVEVADAIVVNKSDGDLEKAARATASDYSAALGLARRKLSCWAPPVLRCSALRSEGIDQVWEQVVKFRSLIEGNGLLGSRRKQQAAHWMRQHLRQQLMDRAVADAEVQTLAKSLEIPLAFGKLSPRAAAERLVDCLLGDDNNGNTTTSGNSNIHSGNRTR
;
A
#
# COMPACT_ATOMS: atom_id res chain seq x y z
N MET A 1 -35.12 -13.66 31.96
CA MET A 1 -33.84 -13.40 32.66
C MET A 1 -32.74 -13.20 31.62
N MET A 2 -32.47 -11.94 31.26
CA MET A 2 -31.59 -11.54 30.14
C MET A 2 -30.11 -11.56 30.56
N LYS A 3 -29.28 -12.36 29.88
CA LYS A 3 -27.82 -12.31 29.99
C LYS A 3 -27.28 -11.10 29.23
N LYS A 4 -26.89 -10.04 29.95
CA LYS A 4 -26.06 -8.94 29.42
C LYS A 4 -24.68 -9.49 29.07
N ARG A 5 -24.34 -9.57 27.78
CA ARG A 5 -22.96 -9.78 27.33
C ARG A 5 -22.28 -8.41 27.28
N ASN A 6 -21.42 -8.13 28.24
CA ASN A 6 -20.47 -7.02 28.17
C ASN A 6 -19.50 -7.30 27.04
N LEU A 7 -19.68 -6.60 25.92
CA LEU A 7 -18.74 -6.61 24.82
C LEU A 7 -17.56 -5.70 25.18
N SER A 8 -16.63 -6.22 25.99
CA SER A 8 -15.33 -5.60 26.20
C SER A 8 -14.56 -5.64 24.87
N PHE A 9 -14.61 -4.53 24.13
CA PHE A 9 -13.76 -4.32 22.96
C PHE A 9 -12.30 -4.16 23.44
N LYS A 10 -11.62 -5.30 23.59
CA LYS A 10 -10.17 -5.37 23.82
C LYS A 10 -9.47 -4.73 22.62
N LYS A 11 -8.81 -3.58 22.83
CA LYS A 11 -8.05 -2.83 21.81
C LYS A 11 -6.81 -3.64 21.39
N SER A 12 -6.94 -4.50 20.38
CA SER A 12 -5.80 -5.18 19.75
C SER A 12 -4.95 -4.19 18.94
N GLY A 13 -3.63 -4.40 18.89
CA GLY A 13 -2.57 -3.50 18.41
C GLY A 13 -2.56 -3.10 16.92
N SER A 14 -3.70 -3.12 16.22
CA SER A 14 -3.81 -2.73 14.81
C SER A 14 -4.14 -1.23 14.60
N LYS A 15 -4.39 -0.46 15.67
CA LYS A 15 -4.82 0.95 15.59
C LYS A 15 -3.68 1.98 15.54
N LYS A 16 -2.42 1.56 15.74
CA LYS A 16 -1.28 2.47 15.73
C LYS A 16 -1.07 3.08 14.33
N GLY A 17 -1.21 2.28 13.26
CA GLY A 17 -0.95 2.73 11.89
C GLY A 17 -2.03 3.62 11.26
N ILE A 18 -3.32 3.43 11.57
CA ILE A 18 -4.41 4.20 10.93
C ILE A 18 -4.56 5.60 11.55
N VAL A 19 -4.31 5.73 12.84
CA VAL A 19 -4.41 7.02 13.55
C VAL A 19 -3.29 7.98 13.10
N GLU A 20 -2.10 7.47 12.78
CA GLU A 20 -0.94 8.27 12.33
C GLU A 20 -1.15 8.90 10.95
N VAL A 21 -1.97 8.30 10.09
CA VAL A 21 -2.23 8.80 8.73
C VAL A 21 -3.47 9.68 8.62
N ALA A 22 -4.32 9.69 9.67
CA ALA A 22 -5.61 10.36 9.67
C ALA A 22 -5.47 11.88 9.64
N ASP A 23 -6.18 12.52 8.71
CA ASP A 23 -6.29 13.99 8.67
C ASP A 23 -7.46 14.50 9.55
N ALA A 24 -8.39 13.62 9.94
CA ALA A 24 -9.40 13.82 10.99
C ALA A 24 -9.91 12.45 11.48
N ILE A 25 -10.45 12.38 12.70
CA ILE A 25 -11.11 11.18 13.24
C ILE A 25 -12.56 11.53 13.57
N VAL A 26 -13.51 10.73 13.09
CA VAL A 26 -14.93 10.92 13.38
C VAL A 26 -15.47 9.68 14.08
N VAL A 27 -15.94 9.86 15.31
CA VAL A 27 -16.62 8.82 16.09
C VAL A 27 -18.12 8.91 15.82
N ASN A 28 -18.62 7.98 14.99
CA ASN A 28 -20.03 7.90 14.64
C ASN A 28 -20.85 7.18 15.74
N LYS A 29 -22.19 7.27 15.64
CA LYS A 29 -23.18 6.73 16.60
C LYS A 29 -23.11 7.39 17.97
N SER A 30 -22.83 8.69 17.99
CA SER A 30 -22.84 9.51 19.20
C SER A 30 -24.29 9.91 19.53
N ASP A 31 -25.12 8.93 19.87
CA ASP A 31 -26.54 9.11 20.17
C ASP A 31 -27.05 8.04 21.13
N GLY A 32 -28.16 8.33 21.81
CA GLY A 32 -28.84 7.41 22.72
C GLY A 32 -27.91 6.80 23.77
N ASP A 33 -27.99 5.47 23.93
CA ASP A 33 -27.17 4.72 24.89
C ASP A 33 -25.66 4.72 24.56
N LEU A 34 -25.31 5.02 23.31
CA LEU A 34 -23.93 5.02 22.83
C LEU A 34 -23.22 6.37 22.99
N GLU A 35 -23.94 7.45 23.32
CA GLU A 35 -23.38 8.80 23.48
C GLU A 35 -22.21 8.84 24.46
N LYS A 36 -22.33 8.16 25.61
CA LYS A 36 -21.25 8.10 26.62
C LYS A 36 -20.03 7.34 26.10
N ALA A 37 -20.25 6.22 25.41
CA ALA A 37 -19.17 5.42 24.84
C ALA A 37 -18.46 6.15 23.69
N ALA A 38 -19.21 6.87 22.85
CA ALA A 38 -18.69 7.70 21.78
C ALA A 38 -17.83 8.85 22.32
N ARG A 39 -18.28 9.50 23.40
CA ARG A 39 -17.50 10.54 24.09
C ARG A 39 -16.19 10.02 24.67
N ALA A 40 -16.22 8.89 25.38
CA ALA A 40 -15.01 8.26 25.90
C ALA A 40 -14.03 7.90 24.77
N THR A 41 -14.56 7.33 23.68
CA THR A 41 -13.75 6.97 22.50
C THR A 41 -13.13 8.19 21.85
N ALA A 42 -13.86 9.30 21.74
CA ALA A 42 -13.31 10.55 21.20
C ALA A 42 -12.20 11.10 22.09
N SER A 43 -12.37 11.06 23.42
CA SER A 43 -11.33 11.47 24.37
C SER A 43 -10.06 10.63 24.23
N ASP A 44 -10.21 9.30 24.12
CA ASP A 44 -9.08 8.38 23.90
C ASP A 44 -8.29 8.75 22.63
N TYR A 45 -8.98 9.02 21.52
CA TYR A 45 -8.33 9.39 20.27
C TYR A 45 -7.69 10.78 20.33
N SER A 46 -8.32 11.74 21.00
CA SER A 46 -7.75 13.06 21.21
C SER A 46 -6.45 12.98 22.01
N ALA A 47 -6.43 12.18 23.09
CA ALA A 47 -5.23 11.95 23.87
C ALA A 47 -4.13 11.27 23.05
N ALA A 48 -4.48 10.24 22.26
CA ALA A 48 -3.54 9.54 21.40
C ALA A 48 -2.92 10.46 20.33
N LEU A 49 -3.73 11.30 19.68
CA LEU A 49 -3.26 12.28 18.70
C LEU A 49 -2.39 13.38 19.33
N GLY A 50 -2.69 13.78 20.57
CA GLY A 50 -1.87 14.75 21.32
C GLY A 50 -0.45 14.27 21.59
N LEU A 51 -0.26 12.95 21.72
CA LEU A 51 1.06 12.33 21.93
C LEU A 51 1.78 12.00 20.60
N ALA A 52 1.04 11.93 19.49
CA ALA A 52 1.59 11.59 18.18
C ALA A 52 2.31 12.78 17.53
N ARG A 53 3.37 12.50 16.75
CA ARG A 53 3.99 13.53 15.91
C ARG A 53 3.00 13.92 14.82
N ARG A 54 2.76 15.23 14.67
CA ARG A 54 1.89 15.75 13.61
C ARG A 54 2.48 15.43 12.23
N LYS A 55 1.64 14.84 11.36
CA LYS A 55 1.94 14.59 9.94
C LYS A 55 2.19 15.89 9.16
N LEU A 56 1.51 16.95 9.55
CA LEU A 56 1.62 18.28 8.97
C LEU A 56 1.82 19.29 10.10
N SER A 57 2.85 20.11 10.02
CA SER A 57 3.11 21.16 11.02
C SER A 57 1.94 22.14 11.14
N CYS A 58 1.29 22.44 10.01
CA CYS A 58 0.18 23.37 9.90
C CYS A 58 -1.20 22.79 10.24
N TRP A 59 -1.33 21.49 10.54
CA TRP A 59 -2.62 20.86 10.81
C TRP A 59 -2.58 19.92 12.01
N ALA A 60 -3.50 20.15 12.96
CA ALA A 60 -3.78 19.24 14.05
C ALA A 60 -5.09 18.49 13.74
N PRO A 61 -5.05 17.17 13.48
CA PRO A 61 -6.25 16.41 13.16
C PRO A 61 -7.30 16.51 14.27
N PRO A 62 -8.53 16.98 13.98
CA PRO A 62 -9.58 17.04 14.98
C PRO A 62 -10.17 15.65 15.22
N VAL A 63 -10.67 15.44 16.45
CA VAL A 63 -11.53 14.31 16.77
C VAL A 63 -12.95 14.82 16.97
N LEU A 64 -13.84 14.39 16.10
CA LEU A 64 -15.24 14.81 16.06
C LEU A 64 -16.15 13.65 16.43
N ARG A 65 -17.39 13.98 16.77
CA ARG A 65 -18.45 13.01 17.03
C ARG A 65 -19.65 13.36 16.18
N CYS A 66 -20.31 12.35 15.65
CA CYS A 66 -21.54 12.54 14.90
C CYS A 66 -22.54 11.40 15.14
N SER A 67 -23.80 11.67 14.84
CA SER A 67 -24.82 10.65 14.66
C SER A 67 -25.33 10.74 13.22
N ALA A 68 -24.84 9.85 12.37
CA ALA A 68 -25.37 9.74 11.01
C ALA A 68 -26.87 9.38 11.00
N LEU A 69 -27.34 8.64 12.02
CA LEU A 69 -28.75 8.26 12.15
C LEU A 69 -29.65 9.47 12.43
N ARG A 70 -29.17 10.42 13.24
CA ARG A 70 -29.90 11.64 13.59
C ARG A 70 -29.51 12.85 12.75
N SER A 71 -28.59 12.68 11.82
CA SER A 71 -27.96 13.78 11.05
C SER A 71 -27.33 14.86 11.94
N GLU A 72 -26.84 14.48 13.12
CA GLU A 72 -26.20 15.40 14.07
C GLU A 72 -24.67 15.36 13.92
N GLY A 73 -24.00 16.51 14.00
CA GLY A 73 -22.54 16.58 13.94
C GLY A 73 -21.95 16.51 12.52
N ILE A 74 -22.78 16.31 11.50
CA ILE A 74 -22.34 16.14 10.10
C ILE A 74 -21.84 17.46 9.52
N ASP A 75 -22.51 18.57 9.80
CA ASP A 75 -22.12 19.90 9.32
C ASP A 75 -20.74 20.31 9.87
N GLN A 76 -20.49 20.02 11.15
CA GLN A 76 -19.20 20.29 11.78
C GLN A 76 -18.08 19.43 11.17
N VAL A 77 -18.37 18.17 10.82
CA VAL A 77 -17.42 17.32 10.09
C VAL A 77 -17.10 17.93 8.74
N TRP A 78 -18.11 18.37 8.00
CA TRP A 78 -17.90 18.98 6.69
C TRP A 78 -17.11 20.29 6.78
N GLU A 79 -17.38 21.13 7.77
CA GLU A 79 -16.62 22.36 8.03
C GLU A 79 -15.14 22.06 8.25
N GLN A 80 -14.80 21.04 9.04
CA GLN A 80 -13.40 20.66 9.24
C GLN A 80 -12.74 20.12 7.97
N VAL A 81 -13.49 19.40 7.12
CA VAL A 81 -12.99 18.94 5.81
C VAL A 81 -12.68 20.12 4.90
N VAL A 82 -13.57 21.11 4.81
CA VAL A 82 -13.36 22.32 4.01
C VAL A 82 -12.19 23.15 4.53
N LYS A 83 -12.09 23.30 5.85
CA LYS A 83 -10.96 23.98 6.51
C LYS A 83 -9.63 23.30 6.20
N PHE A 84 -9.58 21.98 6.33
CA PHE A 84 -8.38 21.20 5.98
C PHE A 84 -8.01 21.41 4.52
N ARG A 85 -8.96 21.25 3.60
CA ARG A 85 -8.74 21.43 2.17
C ARG A 85 -8.15 22.81 1.85
N SER A 86 -8.76 23.87 2.37
CA SER A 86 -8.31 25.26 2.14
C SER A 86 -6.89 25.47 2.65
N LEU A 87 -6.55 24.90 3.80
CA LEU A 87 -5.21 24.98 4.39
C LEU A 87 -4.17 24.22 3.56
N ILE A 88 -4.50 23.03 3.06
CA ILE A 88 -3.59 22.23 2.21
C ILE A 88 -3.40 22.87 0.84
N GLU A 89 -4.44 23.47 0.27
CA GLU A 89 -4.39 24.22 -0.98
C GLU A 89 -3.54 25.49 -0.82
N GLY A 90 -3.80 26.30 0.23
CA GLY A 90 -3.04 27.53 0.50
C GLY A 90 -1.55 27.30 0.77
N ASN A 91 -1.18 26.13 1.31
CA ASN A 91 0.23 25.75 1.51
C ASN A 91 0.87 25.06 0.29
N GLY A 92 0.16 24.94 -0.86
CA GLY A 92 0.68 24.28 -2.07
C GLY A 92 0.89 22.76 -1.95
N LEU A 93 0.51 22.16 -0.80
CA LEU A 93 0.72 20.76 -0.50
C LEU A 93 -0.18 19.84 -1.34
N LEU A 94 -1.33 20.33 -1.79
CA LEU A 94 -2.28 19.54 -2.57
C LEU A 94 -1.68 19.10 -3.92
N GLY A 95 -1.01 20.02 -4.62
CA GLY A 95 -0.38 19.72 -5.91
C GLY A 95 0.73 18.68 -5.80
N SER A 96 1.60 18.83 -4.79
CA SER A 96 2.68 17.86 -4.52
C SER A 96 2.12 16.47 -4.20
N ARG A 97 1.11 16.39 -3.31
CA ARG A 97 0.45 15.13 -2.96
C ARG A 97 -0.20 14.45 -4.16
N ARG A 98 -0.89 15.20 -5.02
CA ARG A 98 -1.52 14.66 -6.24
C ARG A 98 -0.48 14.07 -7.20
N LYS A 99 0.65 14.75 -7.41
CA LYS A 99 1.75 14.23 -8.25
C LYS A 99 2.33 12.92 -7.68
N GLN A 100 2.57 12.88 -6.37
CA GLN A 100 3.07 11.68 -5.69
C GLN A 100 2.06 10.52 -5.77
N GLN A 101 0.77 10.81 -5.58
CA GLN A 101 -0.31 9.82 -5.69
C GLN A 101 -0.45 9.30 -7.12
N ALA A 102 -0.40 10.16 -8.13
CA ALA A 102 -0.46 9.74 -9.53
C ALA A 102 0.69 8.77 -9.87
N ALA A 103 1.92 9.11 -9.47
CA ALA A 103 3.07 8.22 -9.66
C ALA A 103 2.93 6.89 -8.89
N HIS A 104 2.36 6.93 -7.68
CA HIS A 104 2.08 5.73 -6.90
C HIS A 104 1.03 4.83 -7.57
N TRP A 105 -0.09 5.40 -8.00
CA TRP A 105 -1.16 4.68 -8.69
C TRP A 105 -0.68 4.11 -10.02
N MET A 106 0.11 4.85 -10.79
CA MET A 106 0.74 4.34 -12.00
C MET A 106 1.57 3.07 -11.72
N ARG A 107 2.45 3.10 -10.70
CA ARG A 107 3.26 1.93 -10.32
C ARG A 107 2.41 0.77 -9.79
N GLN A 108 1.34 1.06 -9.07
CA GLN A 108 0.41 0.02 -8.60
C GLN A 108 -0.32 -0.63 -9.76
N HIS A 109 -0.83 0.18 -10.68
CA HIS A 109 -1.53 -0.29 -11.86
C HIS A 109 -0.61 -1.13 -12.76
N LEU A 110 0.62 -0.68 -12.99
CA LEU A 110 1.63 -1.46 -13.73
C LEU A 110 1.85 -2.83 -13.10
N ARG A 111 2.09 -2.90 -11.78
CA ARG A 111 2.29 -4.18 -11.08
C ARG A 111 1.07 -5.08 -11.20
N GLN A 112 -0.13 -4.54 -11.04
CA GLN A 112 -1.37 -5.31 -11.19
C GLN A 112 -1.50 -5.87 -12.61
N GLN A 113 -1.29 -5.04 -13.63
CA GLN A 113 -1.36 -5.45 -15.03
C GLN A 113 -0.33 -6.54 -15.37
N LEU A 114 0.90 -6.43 -14.86
CA LEU A 114 1.92 -7.47 -15.04
C LEU A 114 1.52 -8.79 -14.39
N MET A 115 0.97 -8.75 -13.16
CA MET A 115 0.49 -9.96 -12.48
C MET A 115 -0.72 -10.57 -13.18
N ASP A 116 -1.68 -9.75 -13.62
CA ASP A 116 -2.86 -10.21 -14.35
C ASP A 116 -2.46 -10.92 -15.64
N ARG A 117 -1.47 -10.37 -16.37
CA ARG A 117 -0.90 -11.04 -17.56
C ARG A 117 -0.20 -12.33 -17.22
N ALA A 118 0.66 -12.34 -16.18
CA ALA A 118 1.37 -13.54 -15.73
C ALA A 118 0.40 -14.68 -15.37
N VAL A 119 -0.72 -14.34 -14.72
CA VAL A 119 -1.74 -15.33 -14.32
C VAL A 119 -2.54 -15.81 -15.52
N ALA A 120 -2.78 -14.98 -16.52
CA ALA A 120 -3.54 -15.33 -17.72
C ALA A 120 -2.71 -16.12 -18.77
N ASP A 121 -1.39 -16.03 -18.72
CA ASP A 121 -0.49 -16.68 -19.69
C ASP A 121 -0.34 -18.19 -19.43
N ALA A 122 -0.69 -19.00 -20.44
CA ALA A 122 -0.67 -20.46 -20.34
C ALA A 122 0.74 -21.05 -20.21
N GLU A 123 1.75 -20.44 -20.83
CA GLU A 123 3.14 -20.89 -20.76
C GLU A 123 3.71 -20.63 -19.37
N VAL A 124 3.48 -19.42 -18.84
CA VAL A 124 3.89 -19.04 -17.48
C VAL A 124 3.23 -19.95 -16.44
N GLN A 125 1.94 -20.27 -16.60
CA GLN A 125 1.23 -21.20 -15.70
C GLN A 125 1.79 -22.62 -15.75
N THR A 126 2.17 -23.09 -16.93
CA THR A 126 2.77 -24.42 -17.12
C THR A 126 4.15 -24.48 -16.47
N LEU A 127 4.96 -23.45 -16.68
CA LEU A 127 6.26 -23.31 -16.04
C LEU A 127 6.13 -23.24 -14.52
N ALA A 128 5.21 -22.44 -13.97
CA ALA A 128 4.99 -22.30 -12.53
C ALA A 128 4.72 -23.65 -11.85
N LYS A 129 3.83 -24.48 -12.44
CA LYS A 129 3.56 -25.83 -11.96
C LYS A 129 4.80 -26.73 -11.98
N SER A 130 5.62 -26.64 -13.03
CA SER A 130 6.84 -27.44 -13.13
C SER A 130 7.89 -27.10 -12.05
N LEU A 131 7.87 -25.86 -11.54
CA LEU A 131 8.84 -25.36 -10.56
C LEU A 131 8.47 -25.67 -9.10
N GLU A 132 7.23 -26.09 -8.82
CA GLU A 132 6.77 -26.42 -7.46
C GLU A 132 7.58 -27.55 -6.81
N ILE A 133 7.88 -28.60 -7.58
CA ILE A 133 8.66 -29.76 -7.10
C ILE A 133 10.10 -29.32 -6.74
N PRO A 134 10.89 -28.69 -7.64
CA PRO A 134 12.21 -28.17 -7.29
C PRO A 134 12.23 -27.22 -6.08
N LEU A 135 11.21 -26.39 -5.90
CA LEU A 135 11.07 -25.49 -4.75
C LEU A 135 10.84 -26.26 -3.45
N ALA A 136 9.93 -27.23 -3.45
CA ALA A 136 9.61 -28.05 -2.28
C ALA A 136 10.82 -28.84 -1.78
N PHE A 137 11.66 -29.32 -2.69
CA PHE A 137 12.89 -30.05 -2.37
C PHE A 137 14.12 -29.16 -2.15
N GLY A 138 13.96 -27.83 -2.18
CA GLY A 138 15.07 -26.88 -1.98
C GLY A 138 16.13 -26.90 -3.09
N LYS A 139 15.84 -27.51 -4.24
CA LYS A 139 16.74 -27.57 -5.41
C LYS A 139 16.72 -26.27 -6.22
N LEU A 140 15.72 -25.42 -6.00
CA LEU A 140 15.57 -24.11 -6.61
C LEU A 140 15.17 -23.10 -5.54
N SER A 141 15.75 -21.89 -5.59
CA SER A 141 15.35 -20.83 -4.67
C SER A 141 14.06 -20.14 -5.17
N PRO A 142 13.20 -19.61 -4.26
CA PRO A 142 12.03 -18.83 -4.65
C PRO A 142 12.36 -17.65 -5.57
N ARG A 143 13.52 -17.02 -5.35
CA ARG A 143 14.02 -15.93 -6.19
C ARG A 143 14.28 -16.41 -7.62
N ALA A 144 15.05 -17.49 -7.78
CA ALA A 144 15.40 -18.02 -9.10
C ALA A 144 14.16 -18.56 -9.85
N ALA A 145 13.18 -19.13 -9.13
CA ALA A 145 11.91 -19.51 -9.72
C ALA A 145 11.12 -18.30 -10.24
N ALA A 146 11.06 -17.21 -9.46
CA ALA A 146 10.40 -15.99 -9.89
C ALA A 146 11.09 -15.35 -11.11
N GLU A 147 12.43 -15.30 -11.15
CA GLU A 147 13.19 -14.82 -12.31
C GLU A 147 12.80 -15.58 -13.58
N ARG A 148 12.78 -16.92 -13.55
CA ARG A 148 12.36 -17.74 -14.70
C ARG A 148 10.93 -17.46 -15.17
N LEU A 149 10.00 -17.20 -14.24
CA LEU A 149 8.62 -16.85 -14.58
C LEU A 149 8.52 -15.48 -15.24
N VAL A 150 9.34 -14.52 -14.81
CA VAL A 150 9.42 -13.21 -15.45
C VAL A 150 10.04 -13.31 -16.84
N ASP A 151 11.13 -14.06 -17.00
CA ASP A 151 11.78 -14.26 -18.30
C ASP A 151 10.81 -14.92 -19.31
N CYS A 152 10.05 -15.92 -18.85
CA CYS A 152 8.99 -16.56 -19.63
C CYS A 152 7.87 -15.58 -20.02
N LEU A 153 7.43 -14.71 -19.11
CA LEU A 153 6.38 -13.72 -19.37
C LEU A 153 6.82 -12.62 -20.34
N LEU A 154 8.10 -12.22 -20.28
CA LEU A 154 8.64 -11.16 -21.13
C LEU A 154 9.07 -11.67 -22.51
N GLY A 155 9.11 -13.00 -22.70
CA GLY A 155 9.48 -13.63 -23.97
C GLY A 155 10.94 -13.39 -24.31
N ASP A 156 11.86 -13.56 -23.34
CA ASP A 156 13.28 -13.44 -23.63
C ASP A 156 13.71 -14.52 -24.65
N ASP A 157 13.85 -14.08 -25.90
CA ASP A 157 14.48 -14.76 -27.02
C ASP A 157 15.95 -15.04 -26.70
N ASN A 158 16.23 -16.07 -25.89
CA ASN A 158 17.57 -16.60 -25.73
C ASN A 158 17.92 -17.55 -26.89
N ASN A 159 17.69 -17.09 -28.13
CA ASN A 159 18.06 -17.79 -29.37
C ASN A 159 18.89 -16.87 -30.27
N GLY A 160 20.12 -16.59 -29.85
CA GLY A 160 21.00 -15.68 -30.59
C GLY A 160 22.45 -15.67 -30.12
N ASN A 161 23.15 -16.81 -30.18
CA ASN A 161 24.56 -16.92 -30.61
C ASN A 161 25.17 -18.30 -30.30
N THR A 162 25.01 -19.25 -31.22
CA THR A 162 25.95 -20.37 -31.40
C THR A 162 26.07 -20.73 -32.88
N THR A 163 26.46 -19.77 -33.71
CA THR A 163 27.00 -20.09 -35.05
C THR A 163 27.99 -19.02 -35.48
N THR A 164 29.16 -19.48 -35.93
CA THR A 164 30.30 -18.71 -36.47
C THR A 164 31.43 -18.45 -35.47
N SER A 165 32.29 -19.46 -35.29
CA SER A 165 33.74 -19.20 -35.20
C SER A 165 34.48 -20.29 -35.96
N GLY A 166 34.35 -20.23 -37.29
CA GLY A 166 35.29 -20.82 -38.21
C GLY A 166 36.40 -19.81 -38.49
N ASN A 167 37.55 -20.07 -37.89
CA ASN A 167 38.88 -19.99 -38.50
C ASN A 167 39.26 -18.75 -39.36
N SER A 168 40.16 -17.89 -38.87
CA SER A 168 41.51 -17.73 -39.46
C SER A 168 42.31 -16.56 -38.84
N ASN A 169 43.57 -16.89 -38.51
CA ASN A 169 44.79 -16.06 -38.52
C ASN A 169 44.75 -14.61 -38.04
N ILE A 170 45.53 -14.31 -36.98
CA ILE A 170 46.78 -13.55 -37.14
C ILE A 170 47.86 -14.15 -36.22
N HIS A 171 48.95 -14.57 -36.84
CA HIS A 171 50.18 -15.08 -36.25
C HIS A 171 51.05 -13.93 -35.72
N SER A 172 51.76 -14.24 -34.65
CA SER A 172 52.82 -13.52 -33.92
C SER A 172 53.48 -12.27 -34.56
N GLY A 173 53.50 -11.20 -33.75
CA GLY A 173 54.69 -10.51 -33.25
C GLY A 173 55.83 -10.15 -34.22
N ASN A 174 56.14 -8.84 -34.28
CA ASN A 174 57.51 -8.47 -33.97
C ASN A 174 57.65 -7.05 -33.38
N ARG A 175 58.50 -7.00 -32.36
CA ARG A 175 58.96 -5.87 -31.57
C ARG A 175 60.28 -5.39 -32.17
N THR A 176 60.47 -4.07 -32.30
CA THR A 176 61.71 -3.25 -32.41
C THR A 176 61.39 -2.04 -33.31
N ARG A 177 61.81 -0.80 -33.07
CA ARG A 177 62.70 -0.18 -32.10
C ARG A 177 62.31 1.29 -31.99
#